data_AF-A0A0A9ZEL7-F1
#
_entry.id   AF-A0A0A9ZEL7-F1
#
_cell.length_a   1.000
_cell.length_b   1.000
_cell.length_c   1.000
_cell.angle_alpha   90.00
_cell.angle_beta   90.00
_cell.angle_gamma   90.00
#
_symmetry.space_group_name_H-M   'P 1'
#
loop_
_entity.id
_entity.type
_entity.pdbx_description
1 polymer ?
#
loop_
_entity_poly.entity_id
_entity_poly.type
_entity_poly.pdbx_seq_one_letter_code
_entity_poly.pdbx_strand_id
1 'polypeptide(L)'
;MSRIRPYQQKVLDDTLTVVSEEIEKLGVSIETQVVLQSPNLKKASFHVHTKLKDVAFEDYESLHGFLYTFKARIPHVDLQIYRMHGMLRMFSCMKENRTSAIVVFDDAK
;
A
#
# COMPACT_ATOMS: atom_id res chain seq x y z
N MET A 1 23.83 7.74 1.74
CA MET A 1 22.46 7.35 2.15
C MET A 1 21.55 7.05 0.94
N SER A 2 22.02 6.38 -0.12
CA SER A 2 21.26 6.21 -1.37
C SER A 2 20.82 4.77 -1.69
N ARG A 3 21.41 3.74 -1.05
CA ARG A 3 21.21 2.33 -1.44
C ARG A 3 19.93 1.66 -0.91
N ILE A 4 19.26 2.25 0.07
CA ILE A 4 18.04 1.67 0.67
C ILE A 4 16.79 2.00 -0.16
N ARG A 5 16.80 3.13 -0.88
CA ARG A 5 15.68 3.56 -1.73
C ARG A 5 15.38 2.60 -2.90
N PRO A 6 16.38 2.07 -3.66
CA PRO A 6 16.10 1.19 -4.79
C PRO A 6 15.38 -0.11 -4.43
N TYR A 7 15.72 -0.73 -3.30
CA TYR A 7 15.01 -1.94 -2.87
C TYR A 7 13.59 -1.64 -2.41
N GLN A 8 13.40 -0.57 -1.64
CA GLN A 8 12.07 -0.15 -1.18
C GLN A 8 11.17 0.23 -2.36
N GLN A 9 11.72 0.97 -3.33
CA GLN A 9 11.05 1.33 -4.58
C GLN A 9 10.68 0.07 -5.37
N LYS A 10 11.64 -0.84 -5.57
CA LYS A 10 11.38 -2.09 -6.28
C LYS A 10 10.24 -2.90 -5.65
N VAL A 11 10.23 -3.04 -4.32
CA VAL A 11 9.14 -3.75 -3.62
C VAL A 11 7.79 -3.07 -3.86
N LEU A 12 7.77 -1.73 -3.83
CA LEU A 12 6.57 -0.95 -4.10
C LEU A 12 6.11 -1.16 -5.55
N ASP A 13 6.98 -0.96 -6.54
CA ASP A 13 6.69 -1.07 -7.96
C ASP A 13 6.24 -2.48 -8.35
N ASP A 14 6.95 -3.52 -7.89
CA ASP A 14 6.61 -4.93 -8.14
C ASP A 14 5.20 -5.23 -7.60
N THR A 15 4.86 -4.69 -6.42
CA THR A 15 3.54 -4.87 -5.80
C THR A 15 2.44 -4.10 -6.54
N LEU A 16 2.68 -2.82 -6.85
CA LEU A 16 1.70 -1.95 -7.51
C LEU A 16 1.41 -2.39 -8.95
N THR A 17 2.41 -2.93 -9.65
CA THR A 17 2.24 -3.50 -10.99
C THR A 17 1.23 -4.65 -10.94
N VAL A 18 1.43 -5.62 -10.04
CA VAL A 18 0.50 -6.74 -9.89
C VAL A 18 -0.89 -6.27 -9.48
N VAL A 19 -1.00 -5.38 -8.50
CA VAL A 19 -2.31 -4.88 -8.04
C VAL A 19 -3.05 -4.14 -9.17
N SER A 20 -2.35 -3.35 -9.98
CA SER A 20 -2.93 -2.64 -11.11
C SER A 20 -3.44 -3.60 -12.19
N GLU A 21 -2.64 -4.61 -12.55
CA GLU A 21 -3.07 -5.66 -13.49
C GLU A 21 -4.34 -6.38 -13.00
N GLU A 22 -4.42 -6.71 -11.71
CA GLU A 22 -5.59 -7.42 -11.17
C GLU A 22 -6.83 -6.50 -11.07
N ILE A 23 -6.65 -5.20 -10.84
CA ILE A 23 -7.75 -4.22 -10.91
C ILE A 23 -8.24 -4.06 -12.36
N GLU A 24 -7.34 -4.00 -13.33
CA GLU A 24 -7.68 -3.90 -14.76
C GLU A 24 -8.50 -5.11 -15.24
N LYS A 25 -8.19 -6.32 -14.74
CA LYS A 25 -8.99 -7.52 -15.03
C LYS A 25 -10.43 -7.45 -14.53
N LEU A 26 -10.71 -6.62 -13.52
CA LEU A 26 -12.08 -6.34 -13.06
C LEU A 26 -12.80 -5.34 -13.98
N GLY A 27 -12.14 -4.79 -15.00
CA GLY A 27 -12.68 -3.73 -15.86
C GLY A 27 -12.77 -2.36 -15.17
N VAL A 28 -12.05 -2.19 -14.07
CA VAL A 28 -12.03 -0.96 -13.26
C VAL A 28 -10.76 -0.16 -13.56
N SER A 29 -10.88 1.17 -13.53
CA SER A 29 -9.74 2.08 -13.66
C SER A 29 -9.37 2.73 -12.33
N ILE A 30 -8.07 2.92 -12.12
CA ILE A 30 -7.55 3.69 -10.98
C ILE A 30 -7.63 5.18 -11.34
N GLU A 31 -8.30 5.97 -10.51
CA GLU A 31 -8.40 7.42 -10.68
C GLU A 31 -7.18 8.14 -10.11
N THR A 32 -6.82 7.80 -8.87
CA THR A 32 -5.65 8.35 -8.19
C THR A 32 -5.05 7.32 -7.25
N GLN A 33 -3.74 7.34 -7.06
CA GLN A 33 -3.06 6.52 -6.07
C GLN A 33 -2.12 7.39 -5.25
N VAL A 34 -2.28 7.35 -3.92
CA VAL A 34 -1.42 8.06 -2.98
C VAL A 34 -0.62 7.04 -2.19
N VAL A 35 0.70 7.16 -2.25
CA VAL A 35 1.61 6.33 -1.46
C VAL A 35 2.10 7.15 -0.28
N LEU A 36 1.88 6.64 0.92
CA LEU A 36 2.45 7.17 2.14
C LEU A 36 3.56 6.24 2.61
N GLN A 37 4.62 6.80 3.18
CA GLN A 37 5.71 6.03 3.77
C GLN A 37 5.92 6.40 5.23
N SER A 38 6.37 5.42 5.99
CA SER A 38 6.95 5.64 7.32
C SER A 38 8.47 5.44 7.20
N PRO A 39 9.27 6.52 7.02
CA PRO A 39 10.68 6.39 6.66
C PRO A 39 11.46 5.58 7.69
N ASN A 40 12.04 4.46 7.26
CA ASN A 40 12.89 3.62 8.10
C ASN A 40 13.97 2.98 7.22
N LEU A 41 15.24 3.08 7.64
CA LEU A 41 16.37 2.50 6.90
C LEU A 41 16.39 0.96 6.92
N LYS A 42 15.63 0.34 7.81
CA LYS A 42 15.60 -1.12 8.02
C LYS A 42 14.35 -1.81 7.47
N LYS A 43 13.32 -1.07 7.07
CA LYS A 43 12.03 -1.64 6.66
C LYS A 43 11.43 -0.85 5.49
N ALA A 44 10.98 -1.56 4.46
CA ALA A 44 10.02 -1.02 3.47
C ALA A 44 8.64 -0.96 4.13
N SER A 45 8.08 0.25 4.28
CA SER A 45 6.82 0.46 4.99
C SER A 45 6.00 1.52 4.28
N PHE A 46 5.01 1.05 3.51
CA PHE A 46 4.15 1.89 2.70
C PHE A 46 2.69 1.67 3.07
N HIS A 47 1.90 2.74 3.02
CA HIS A 47 0.45 2.66 2.90
C HIS A 47 0.11 3.11 1.49
N VAL A 48 -0.59 2.26 0.75
CA VAL A 48 -1.06 2.59 -0.60
C VAL A 48 -2.55 2.86 -0.52
N HIS A 49 -2.95 4.07 -0.86
CA HIS A 49 -4.34 4.49 -0.92
C HIS A 49 -4.73 4.61 -2.40
N THR A 50 -5.51 3.65 -2.89
CA THR A 50 -5.98 3.62 -4.28
C THR A 50 -7.43 4.09 -4.33
N LYS A 51 -7.70 5.14 -5.11
CA LYS A 51 -9.05 5.57 -5.47
C LYS A 51 -9.41 4.95 -6.81
N LEU A 52 -10.43 4.12 -6.83
CA LEU A 52 -11.00 3.56 -8.06
C LEU A 52 -12.02 4.54 -8.63
N LYS A 53 -12.18 4.53 -9.95
CA LYS A 53 -13.15 5.40 -10.64
C LYS A 53 -14.57 4.86 -10.46
N ASP A 54 -15.44 5.67 -9.86
CA ASP A 54 -16.89 5.43 -9.71
C ASP A 54 -17.29 4.14 -8.95
N VAL A 55 -16.34 3.42 -8.36
CA VAL A 55 -16.57 2.16 -7.63
C VAL A 55 -15.71 2.07 -6.37
N ALA A 56 -16.11 1.19 -5.46
CA ALA A 56 -15.34 0.82 -4.29
C ALA A 56 -15.60 -0.65 -3.94
N PHE A 57 -14.69 -1.26 -3.19
CA PHE A 57 -14.99 -2.53 -2.54
C PHE A 57 -16.07 -2.30 -1.48
N GLU A 58 -16.96 -3.29 -1.29
CA GLU A 58 -18.06 -3.21 -0.33
C GLU A 58 -17.55 -2.97 1.10
N ASP A 59 -16.50 -3.70 1.48
CA ASP A 59 -15.88 -3.61 2.79
C ASP A 59 -14.41 -4.09 2.78
N TYR A 60 -13.82 -4.17 3.98
CA TYR A 60 -12.45 -4.67 4.14
C TYR A 60 -12.33 -6.17 3.84
N GLU A 61 -13.40 -6.97 4.00
CA GLU A 61 -13.38 -8.42 3.75
C GLU A 61 -13.34 -8.71 2.25
N SER A 62 -14.10 -7.95 1.47
CA SER A 62 -14.13 -7.99 0.01
C SER A 62 -12.76 -7.63 -0.57
N LEU A 63 -12.12 -6.58 -0.04
CA LEU A 63 -10.75 -6.20 -0.43
C LEU A 63 -9.72 -7.26 -0.01
N HIS A 64 -9.83 -7.82 1.20
CA HIS A 64 -8.99 -8.93 1.63
C HIS A 64 -9.13 -10.14 0.69
N GLY A 65 -10.37 -10.54 0.39
CA GLY A 65 -10.69 -11.65 -0.49
C GLY A 65 -10.06 -11.46 -1.87
N PHE A 66 -10.24 -10.28 -2.47
CA PHE A 66 -9.61 -9.91 -3.73
C PHE A 66 -8.08 -10.08 -3.69
N LEU A 67 -7.40 -9.44 -2.74
CA LEU A 67 -5.94 -9.52 -2.62
C LEU A 67 -5.45 -10.96 -2.33
N TYR A 68 -6.24 -11.73 -1.58
CA TYR A 68 -5.89 -13.10 -1.22
C TYR A 68 -5.83 -14.03 -2.44
N THR A 69 -6.64 -13.77 -3.48
CA THR A 69 -6.66 -14.59 -4.71
C THR A 69 -5.31 -14.63 -5.44
N PHE A 70 -4.51 -13.57 -5.31
CA PHE A 70 -3.19 -13.45 -5.95
C PHE A 70 -2.06 -13.20 -4.93
N LYS A 71 -2.27 -13.55 -3.66
CA LYS A 71 -1.29 -13.31 -2.57
C LYS A 71 0.13 -13.81 -2.85
N ALA A 72 0.26 -14.90 -3.63
CA ALA A 72 1.55 -15.46 -4.02
C ALA A 72 2.38 -14.50 -4.88
N ARG A 73 1.73 -13.61 -5.64
CA ARG A 73 2.35 -12.58 -6.48
C ARG A 73 2.72 -11.31 -5.70
N ILE A 74 2.10 -11.10 -4.52
CA ILE A 74 2.30 -9.93 -3.66
C ILE A 74 2.73 -10.33 -2.23
N PRO A 75 3.83 -11.10 -2.06
CA PRO A 75 4.20 -11.70 -0.78
C PRO A 75 4.56 -10.69 0.33
N HIS A 76 4.73 -9.42 -0.03
CA HIS A 76 5.09 -8.34 0.89
C HIS A 76 3.89 -7.54 1.41
N VAL A 77 2.68 -7.80 0.88
CA VAL A 77 1.45 -7.13 1.33
C VAL A 77 0.96 -7.74 2.64
N ASP A 78 0.74 -6.89 3.64
CA ASP A 78 0.18 -7.30 4.92
C ASP A 78 -1.35 -7.45 4.82
N LEU A 79 -1.81 -8.70 4.73
CA LEU A 79 -3.24 -9.02 4.67
C LEU A 79 -3.91 -9.04 6.04
N GLN A 80 -3.16 -8.99 7.15
CA GLN A 80 -3.73 -9.07 8.50
C GLN A 80 -4.42 -7.77 8.93
N ILE A 81 -4.23 -6.68 8.18
CA ILE A 81 -4.83 -5.37 8.46
C ILE A 81 -6.33 -5.34 8.15
N TYR A 82 -6.80 -6.22 7.26
CA TYR A 82 -8.19 -6.29 6.82
C TYR A 82 -9.02 -7.12 7.80
N ARG A 83 -9.38 -6.50 8.91
CA ARG A 83 -10.14 -7.14 10.00
C ARG A 83 -11.09 -6.15 10.63
N MET A 84 -12.10 -6.68 11.32
CA MET A 84 -13.01 -5.87 12.12
C MET A 84 -12.22 -5.00 13.11
N HIS A 85 -12.52 -3.69 13.13
CA HIS A 85 -11.80 -2.68 13.92
C HIS A 85 -10.29 -2.57 13.59
N GLY A 86 -9.88 -2.93 12.38
CA GLY A 86 -8.54 -2.67 11.87
C GLY A 86 -8.21 -1.17 11.94
N MET A 87 -7.09 -0.83 12.57
CA MET A 87 -6.65 0.57 12.68
C MET A 87 -5.54 0.84 11.68
N LEU A 88 -5.75 1.86 10.84
CA LEU A 88 -4.72 2.43 10.00
C LEU A 88 -4.24 3.74 10.62
N ARG A 89 -2.91 3.90 10.73
CA ARG A 89 -2.34 5.15 11.22
C ARG A 89 -2.56 6.25 10.18
N MET A 90 -3.10 7.38 10.64
CA MET A 90 -3.41 8.54 9.80
C MET A 90 -2.14 9.23 9.26
N PHE A 91 -2.31 9.96 8.16
CA PHE A 91 -1.27 10.84 7.61
C PHE A 91 -0.74 11.81 8.68
N SER A 92 0.57 12.07 8.67
CA SER A 92 1.29 12.90 9.65
C SER A 92 1.29 12.40 11.10
N CYS A 93 0.66 11.25 11.41
CA CYS A 93 0.74 10.66 12.74
C CYS A 93 2.02 9.81 12.93
N MET A 94 2.58 9.87 14.13
CA MET A 94 3.72 9.05 14.58
C MET A 94 3.24 7.85 15.39
N LYS A 95 4.08 6.82 15.52
CA LYS A 95 3.88 5.79 16.53
C LYS A 95 4.10 6.39 17.93
N GLU A 96 3.55 5.75 18.97
CA GLU A 96 3.69 6.22 20.36
C GLU A 96 5.15 6.41 20.80
N ASN A 97 6.06 5.60 20.24
CA ASN A 97 7.51 5.74 20.45
C ASN A 97 8.15 6.96 19.75
N ARG A 98 7.35 7.87 19.17
CA ARG A 98 7.75 9.08 18.44
C ARG A 98 8.70 8.84 17.26
N THR A 99 8.70 7.63 16.71
CA THR A 99 9.50 7.31 15.51
C THR A 99 8.67 7.45 14.23
N SER A 100 9.29 8.04 13.21
CA SER A 100 8.86 8.06 11.79
C SER A 100 7.40 8.46 11.57
N ALA A 101 7.15 9.76 11.39
CA ALA A 101 5.87 10.26 10.92
C ALA A 101 5.52 9.64 9.54
N ILE A 102 4.22 9.40 9.31
CA ILE A 102 3.75 9.06 7.98
C ILE A 102 3.83 10.30 7.11
N VAL A 103 4.63 10.24 6.06
CA VAL A 103 4.79 11.30 5.06
C VAL A 103 4.37 10.79 3.70
N VAL A 104 4.09 11.69 2.75
CA VAL A 104 3.89 11.29 1.36
C VAL A 104 5.20 10.69 0.85
N PHE A 105 5.11 9.58 0.13
CA PHE A 105 6.25 9.04 -0.59
C PHE A 105 6.52 9.95 -1.78
N ASP A 106 7.48 10.85 -1.62
CA ASP A 106 7.96 11.72 -2.69
C ASP A 106 9.04 10.94 -3.44
N ASP A 107 8.64 10.33 -4.56
CA ASP A 107 9.58 9.69 -5.47
C ASP A 107 10.40 10.82 -6.09
N ALA A 108 11.62 11.02 -5.59
CA ALA A 108 12.53 12.01 -6.15
C ALA A 108 12.89 11.55 -7.56
N LYS A 109 12.10 12.00 -8.55
CA LYS A 109 12.40 11.87 -9.97
C LYS A 109 13.78 12.44 -10.29
#